data_AF-A0A966SUA5-F1
#
_entry.id   AF-A0A966SUA5-F1
#
_cell.length_a   1.000
_cell.length_b   1.000
_cell.length_c   1.000
_cell.angle_alpha   90.00
_cell.angle_beta   90.00
_cell.angle_gamma   90.00
#
_symmetry.space_group_name_H-M   'P 1'
#
loop_
_entity.id
_entity.type
_entity.pdbx_description
1 polymer ?
#
loop_
_entity_poly.entity_id
_entity_poly.type
_entity_poly.pdbx_seq_one_letter_code
_entity_poly.pdbx_strand_id
1 'polypeptide(L)'
;MIDLAEVQPRTGNLTQPVFRAARPAAQTEALASEIRALKKQLNAVILAHNYQVPEIQDVADFVGDSLGLSQQAASTAADVIVFCGVHFMAETAKILNPGKLVLLPDLDAGCSLEASCPAPKLAELQATNPNFYTIAYINCSAAVKALSDVIVTSGNALKIVNAAPPDKDLLFVPD
;
A
#
# COMPACT_ATOMS: atom_id res chain seq x y z
N MET A 1 -2.58 -39.58 0.87
CA MET A 1 -3.53 -39.13 -0.18
C MET A 1 -4.66 -38.46 0.57
N ILE A 2 -4.58 -37.14 0.71
CA ILE A 2 -5.65 -36.32 1.29
C ILE A 2 -5.99 -35.28 0.25
N ASP A 3 -7.29 -35.20 0.05
CA ASP A 3 -8.06 -34.74 -1.08
C ASP A 3 -8.13 -33.21 -1.13
N LEU A 4 -8.17 -32.67 -2.35
CA LEU A 4 -8.16 -31.25 -2.70
C LEU A 4 -9.57 -30.69 -2.98
N ALA A 5 -10.63 -31.42 -2.69
CA ALA A 5 -11.98 -30.92 -2.84
C ALA A 5 -12.56 -30.51 -1.48
N GLU A 6 -12.39 -29.23 -1.11
CA GLU A 6 -13.42 -28.38 -0.49
C GLU A 6 -12.80 -27.11 0.09
N VAL A 7 -12.62 -26.12 -0.78
CA VAL A 7 -12.58 -24.73 -0.35
C VAL A 7 -13.95 -24.40 0.22
N GLN A 8 -14.07 -24.42 1.54
CA GLN A 8 -15.26 -23.96 2.25
C GLN A 8 -15.28 -22.42 2.25
N PRO A 9 -16.41 -21.77 1.89
CA PRO A 9 -16.54 -20.31 1.96
C PRO A 9 -16.36 -19.82 3.40
N ARG A 10 -15.85 -18.59 3.57
CA ARG A 10 -15.58 -17.96 4.88
C ARG A 10 -16.87 -17.81 5.71
N THR A 11 -17.27 -18.87 6.41
CA THR A 11 -18.32 -18.88 7.43
C THR A 11 -17.65 -19.05 8.79
N GLY A 12 -17.06 -17.98 9.31
CA GLY A 12 -16.36 -18.00 10.59
C GLY A 12 -16.59 -16.71 11.37
N ASN A 13 -16.99 -16.86 12.63
CA ASN A 13 -17.23 -15.79 13.59
C ASN A 13 -15.97 -14.92 13.74
N LEU A 14 -16.11 -13.59 13.68
CA LEU A 14 -15.02 -12.59 13.75
C LEU A 14 -14.24 -12.57 15.08
N THR A 15 -14.46 -13.53 15.98
CA THR A 15 -14.00 -13.51 17.36
C THR A 15 -12.76 -14.38 17.64
N GLN A 16 -12.20 -15.06 16.63
CA GLN A 16 -10.94 -15.78 16.80
C GLN A 16 -9.91 -15.35 15.75
N PRO A 17 -8.77 -14.76 16.15
CA PRO A 17 -7.67 -14.54 15.22
C PRO A 17 -7.15 -15.91 14.77
N VAL A 18 -7.32 -16.21 13.48
CA VAL A 18 -6.71 -17.38 12.85
C VAL A 18 -5.25 -17.05 12.62
N PHE A 19 -4.38 -17.47 13.54
CA PHE A 19 -2.93 -17.39 13.32
C PHE A 19 -2.55 -18.45 12.30
N ARG A 20 -2.01 -18.02 11.15
CA ARG A 20 -1.46 -18.92 10.14
C ARG A 20 -0.31 -19.70 10.79
N ALA A 21 -0.42 -21.03 10.82
CA ALA A 21 0.66 -21.89 11.29
C ALA A 21 1.93 -21.60 10.49
N ALA A 22 3.07 -21.50 11.17
CA ALA A 22 4.35 -21.24 10.53
C ALA A 22 4.66 -22.36 9.50
N ARG A 23 5.05 -21.96 8.29
CA ARG A 23 5.49 -22.92 7.26
C ARG A 23 6.81 -23.57 7.69
N PRO A 24 7.04 -24.86 7.36
CA PRO A 24 8.33 -25.49 7.61
C PRO A 24 9.48 -24.72 6.94
N ALA A 25 10.59 -24.53 7.65
CA ALA A 25 11.72 -23.72 7.17
C ALA A 25 12.26 -24.16 5.79
N ALA A 26 12.32 -25.47 5.53
CA ALA A 26 12.76 -26.00 4.24
C ALA A 26 11.84 -25.59 3.08
N GLN A 27 10.53 -25.49 3.32
CA GLN A 27 9.57 -25.01 2.32
C GLN A 27 9.69 -23.50 2.11
N THR A 28 9.92 -22.74 3.19
CA THR A 28 10.15 -21.29 3.11
C THR A 28 11.40 -20.98 2.29
N GLU A 29 12.52 -21.69 2.50
CA GLU A 29 13.75 -21.46 1.73
C GLU A 29 13.58 -21.82 0.24
N ALA A 30 12.86 -22.90 -0.07
CA ALA A 30 12.56 -23.27 -1.46
C ALA A 30 11.79 -22.15 -2.18
N LEU A 31 10.76 -21.60 -1.54
CA LEU A 31 9.98 -20.47 -2.09
C LEU A 31 10.82 -19.19 -2.20
N ALA A 32 11.65 -18.90 -1.19
CA ALA A 32 12.53 -17.74 -1.23
C ALA A 32 13.52 -17.81 -2.40
N SER A 33 14.07 -18.99 -2.67
CA SER A 33 14.94 -19.24 -3.82
C SER A 33 14.22 -19.00 -5.16
N GLU A 34 13.01 -19.52 -5.31
CA GLU A 34 12.18 -19.32 -6.50
C GLU A 34 11.82 -17.84 -6.72
N ILE A 35 11.44 -17.13 -5.65
CA ILE A 35 11.15 -15.69 -5.68
C ILE A 35 12.39 -14.91 -6.15
N ARG A 36 13.57 -15.21 -5.62
CA ARG A 36 14.83 -14.54 -6.03
C ARG A 36 15.17 -14.82 -7.49
N ALA A 37 14.93 -16.03 -7.97
CA ALA A 37 15.13 -16.39 -9.37
C ALA A 37 14.19 -15.62 -10.31
N LEU A 38 12.89 -15.61 -10.01
CA LEU A 38 11.88 -14.87 -10.78
C LEU A 38 12.13 -13.36 -10.74
N LYS A 39 12.50 -12.82 -9.57
CA LYS A 39 12.87 -11.41 -9.41
C LYS A 39 13.96 -11.01 -10.40
N LYS A 40 15.02 -11.81 -10.50
CA LYS A 40 16.13 -11.56 -11.44
C LYS A 40 15.68 -11.70 -12.89
N GLN A 41 14.89 -12.71 -13.23
CA GLN A 41 14.40 -12.95 -14.59
C GLN A 41 13.52 -11.80 -15.09
N LEU A 42 12.67 -11.25 -14.22
CA LEU A 42 11.71 -10.20 -14.55
C LEU A 42 12.28 -8.78 -14.41
N ASN A 43 13.56 -8.64 -14.02
CA ASN A 43 14.13 -7.35 -13.59
C ASN A 43 13.18 -6.63 -12.60
N ALA A 44 12.80 -7.35 -11.55
CA ALA A 44 11.83 -6.88 -10.56
C ALA A 44 12.51 -6.35 -9.30
N VAL A 45 11.83 -5.43 -8.62
CA VAL A 45 12.14 -5.01 -7.24
C VAL A 45 10.99 -5.43 -6.32
N ILE A 46 11.31 -5.92 -5.14
CA ILE A 46 10.34 -6.26 -4.09
C ILE A 46 10.41 -5.19 -3.00
N LEU A 47 9.31 -4.46 -2.84
CA LEU A 47 9.14 -3.43 -1.82
C LEU A 47 8.21 -3.95 -0.73
N ALA A 48 8.66 -4.02 0.53
CA ALA A 48 7.86 -4.55 1.63
C ALA A 48 7.61 -3.50 2.71
N HIS A 49 6.36 -3.44 3.20
CA HIS A 49 6.04 -2.63 4.37
C HIS A 49 6.58 -3.27 5.65
N ASN A 50 6.92 -2.43 6.64
CA ASN A 50 7.39 -2.85 7.97
C ASN A 50 6.47 -3.84 8.70
N TYR A 51 5.19 -3.92 8.31
CA TYR A 51 4.20 -4.83 8.90
C TYR A 51 4.10 -6.19 8.21
N GLN A 52 4.89 -6.42 7.16
CA GLN A 52 4.95 -7.74 6.51
C GLN A 52 5.57 -8.78 7.44
N VAL A 53 5.21 -10.04 7.24
CA VAL A 53 5.81 -11.16 7.97
C VAL A 53 7.31 -11.30 7.65
N PRO A 54 8.14 -11.82 8.58
CA PRO A 54 9.59 -11.86 8.41
C PRO A 54 10.03 -12.52 7.10
N GLU A 55 9.39 -13.61 6.68
CA GLU A 55 9.79 -14.31 5.45
C GLU A 55 9.60 -13.48 4.16
N ILE A 56 8.70 -12.47 4.19
CA ILE A 56 8.52 -11.53 3.08
C ILE A 56 9.57 -10.43 3.14
N GLN A 57 9.91 -9.97 4.35
CA GLN A 57 10.97 -8.98 4.55
C GLN A 57 12.34 -9.54 4.11
N ASP A 58 12.61 -10.82 4.38
CA ASP A 58 13.87 -11.51 4.05
C ASP A 58 14.14 -11.64 2.53
N VAL A 59 13.10 -11.52 1.69
CA VAL A 59 13.23 -11.57 0.22
C VAL A 59 13.10 -10.19 -0.44
N ALA A 60 12.72 -9.16 0.34
CA ALA A 60 12.55 -7.80 -0.15
C ALA A 60 13.90 -7.13 -0.46
N ASP A 61 13.90 -6.24 -1.45
CA ASP A 61 15.05 -5.38 -1.74
C ASP A 61 15.07 -4.15 -0.84
N PHE A 62 13.89 -3.72 -0.39
CA PHE A 62 13.72 -2.63 0.55
C PHE A 62 12.53 -2.89 1.47
N VAL A 63 12.75 -2.63 2.76
CA VAL A 63 11.73 -2.66 3.81
C VAL A 63 11.61 -1.28 4.42
N GLY A 64 10.40 -0.73 4.51
CA GLY A 64 10.21 0.60 5.05
C GLY A 64 8.76 1.01 5.30
N ASP A 65 8.60 2.28 5.65
CA ASP A 65 7.30 2.93 5.80
C ASP A 65 6.74 3.42 4.45
N SER A 66 5.53 3.97 4.44
CA SER A 66 4.85 4.43 3.22
C SER A 66 5.66 5.49 2.46
N LEU A 67 6.40 6.37 3.15
CA LEU A 67 7.19 7.42 2.51
C LEU A 67 8.42 6.85 1.83
N GLY A 68 9.19 6.04 2.56
CA GLY A 68 10.38 5.38 2.05
C GLY A 68 10.04 4.50 0.85
N LEU A 69 8.97 3.69 0.95
CA LEU A 69 8.54 2.84 -0.16
C LEU A 69 8.11 3.64 -1.39
N SER A 70 7.43 4.77 -1.22
CA SER A 70 7.06 5.65 -2.34
C SER A 70 8.29 6.24 -3.02
N GLN A 71 9.30 6.63 -2.25
CA GLN A 71 10.58 7.13 -2.78
C GLN A 71 11.35 6.05 -3.54
N GLN A 72 11.41 4.82 -3.02
CA GLN A 72 12.06 3.69 -3.70
C GLN A 72 11.32 3.29 -4.98
N ALA A 73 9.98 3.30 -4.95
CA ALA A 73 9.18 3.05 -6.14
C ALA A 73 9.46 4.11 -7.22
N ALA A 74 9.60 5.39 -6.86
CA ALA A 74 9.88 6.47 -7.81
C ALA A 74 11.30 6.41 -8.40
N SER A 75 12.29 5.96 -7.62
CA SER A 75 13.71 5.98 -8.02
C SER A 75 14.17 4.69 -8.71
N THR A 76 13.42 3.60 -8.62
CA THR A 76 13.85 2.30 -9.14
C THR A 76 14.00 2.29 -10.67
N ALA A 77 14.99 1.55 -11.18
CA ALA A 77 15.16 1.26 -12.61
C ALA A 77 14.58 -0.12 -13.01
N ALA A 78 13.99 -0.85 -12.07
CA ALA A 78 13.34 -2.14 -12.33
C ALA A 78 12.13 -1.98 -13.26
N ASP A 79 11.86 -3.00 -14.09
CA ASP A 79 10.71 -3.04 -15.00
C ASP A 79 9.41 -3.43 -14.26
N VAL A 80 9.56 -4.20 -13.18
CA VAL A 80 8.46 -4.72 -12.37
C VAL A 80 8.65 -4.30 -10.90
N ILE A 81 7.58 -3.84 -10.27
CA ILE A 81 7.53 -3.57 -8.83
C ILE A 81 6.56 -4.58 -8.21
N VAL A 82 7.06 -5.45 -7.33
CA VAL A 82 6.21 -6.29 -6.48
C VAL A 82 6.05 -5.57 -5.16
N PHE A 83 4.83 -5.11 -4.88
CA PHE A 83 4.52 -4.32 -3.69
C PHE A 83 3.89 -5.20 -2.61
N CYS A 84 4.68 -5.59 -1.63
CA CYS A 84 4.25 -6.36 -0.47
C CYS A 84 3.71 -5.40 0.61
N GLY A 85 2.50 -4.91 0.40
CA GLY A 85 1.81 -3.95 1.26
C GLY A 85 0.29 -4.06 1.11
N VAL A 86 -0.39 -2.92 1.18
CA VAL A 86 -1.84 -2.80 0.97
C VAL A 86 -2.15 -2.03 -0.31
N HIS A 87 -3.41 -2.10 -0.75
CA HIS A 87 -3.89 -1.59 -2.04
C HIS A 87 -3.44 -0.16 -2.37
N PHE A 88 -3.74 0.83 -1.51
CA PHE A 88 -3.39 2.23 -1.78
C PHE A 88 -1.87 2.47 -1.95
N MET A 89 -1.02 1.63 -1.34
CA MET A 89 0.43 1.77 -1.46
C MET A 89 0.89 1.28 -2.83
N ALA A 90 0.36 0.15 -3.30
CA ALA A 90 0.60 -0.35 -4.65
C ALA A 90 0.06 0.62 -5.72
N GLU A 91 -1.12 1.21 -5.50
CA GLU A 91 -1.64 2.29 -6.35
C GLU A 91 -0.69 3.48 -6.40
N THR A 92 -0.13 3.89 -5.25
CA THR A 92 0.85 4.98 -5.19
C THR A 92 2.08 4.66 -6.03
N ALA A 93 2.63 3.44 -5.91
CA ALA A 93 3.74 3.00 -6.74
C ALA A 93 3.40 3.03 -8.24
N LYS A 94 2.16 2.65 -8.61
CA LYS A 94 1.68 2.69 -10.00
C LYS A 94 1.47 4.11 -10.53
N ILE A 95 0.95 5.03 -9.70
CA ILE A 95 0.82 6.46 -10.04
C ILE A 95 2.21 7.06 -10.34
N LEU A 96 3.21 6.74 -9.52
CA LEU A 96 4.59 7.21 -9.70
C LEU A 96 5.30 6.54 -10.89
N ASN A 97 4.81 5.38 -11.35
CA ASN A 97 5.42 4.57 -12.41
C ASN A 97 4.37 4.09 -13.44
N PRO A 98 3.74 4.99 -14.21
CA PRO A 98 2.63 4.63 -15.08
C PRO A 98 3.01 3.58 -16.15
N GLY A 99 4.26 3.58 -16.62
CA GLY A 99 4.76 2.64 -17.63
C GLY A 99 5.23 1.28 -17.08
N LYS A 100 5.43 1.13 -15.77
CA LYS A 100 5.94 -0.12 -15.18
C LYS A 100 4.82 -1.06 -14.78
N LEU A 101 5.13 -2.35 -14.70
CA LEU A 101 4.22 -3.33 -14.12
C LEU A 101 4.32 -3.25 -12.59
N VAL A 102 3.18 -3.04 -11.93
CA VAL A 102 3.10 -3.06 -10.46
C VAL A 102 2.18 -4.20 -10.04
N LEU A 103 2.69 -5.09 -9.21
CA LEU A 103 2.00 -6.29 -8.74
C LEU A 103 1.73 -6.18 -7.24
N LEU A 104 0.48 -6.38 -6.85
CA LEU A 104 0.08 -6.57 -5.46
C LEU A 104 -0.23 -8.06 -5.26
N PRO A 105 0.53 -8.80 -4.42
CA PRO A 105 0.37 -10.24 -4.28
C PRO A 105 -1.01 -10.69 -3.78
N ASP A 106 -1.71 -9.83 -3.04
CA ASP A 106 -3.06 -10.09 -2.52
C ASP A 106 -3.93 -8.84 -2.72
N LEU A 107 -4.88 -8.91 -3.64
CA LEU A 107 -5.78 -7.79 -3.94
C LEU A 107 -6.75 -7.50 -2.79
N ASP A 108 -6.98 -8.44 -1.88
CA ASP A 108 -7.83 -8.26 -0.70
C ASP A 108 -7.09 -7.54 0.45
N ALA A 109 -5.81 -7.22 0.27
CA ALA A 109 -5.00 -6.46 1.23
C ALA A 109 -5.45 -4.98 1.30
N GLY A 110 -6.57 -4.73 1.96
CA GLY A 110 -7.15 -3.40 2.15
C GLY A 110 -6.71 -2.67 3.42
N CYS A 111 -7.12 -1.41 3.54
CA CYS A 111 -6.94 -0.58 4.73
C CYS A 111 -8.28 0.00 5.19
N SER A 112 -8.65 -0.23 6.45
CA SER A 112 -9.92 0.30 7.00
C SER A 112 -9.96 1.83 7.02
N LEU A 113 -8.81 2.46 7.22
CA LEU A 113 -8.67 3.93 7.20
C LEU A 113 -8.84 4.51 5.79
N GLU A 114 -8.37 3.82 4.76
CA GLU A 114 -8.66 4.21 3.37
C GLU A 114 -10.17 4.18 3.10
N ALA A 115 -10.86 3.14 3.59
CA ALA A 115 -12.29 2.98 3.40
C ALA A 115 -13.14 4.03 4.13
N SER A 116 -12.59 4.75 5.12
CA SER A 116 -13.34 5.75 5.90
C SER A 116 -13.55 7.07 5.15
N CYS A 117 -12.77 7.35 4.10
CA CYS A 117 -12.92 8.55 3.26
C CYS A 117 -13.17 8.19 1.79
N PRO A 118 -14.43 7.89 1.42
CA PRO A 118 -14.79 7.70 0.03
C PRO A 118 -14.67 9.00 -0.78
N ALA A 119 -14.09 8.93 -1.97
CA ALA A 119 -13.89 10.09 -2.84
C ALA A 119 -15.18 10.91 -3.12
N PRO A 120 -16.36 10.30 -3.35
CA PRO A 120 -17.60 11.07 -3.54
C PRO A 120 -17.96 11.95 -2.33
N LYS A 121 -17.77 11.45 -1.10
CA LYS A 121 -18.06 12.21 0.12
C LYS A 121 -17.07 13.34 0.33
N LEU A 122 -15.80 13.13 -0.02
CA LEU A 122 -14.79 14.19 0.00
C LEU A 122 -15.17 15.31 -0.99
N ALA A 123 -15.56 14.95 -2.22
CA ALA A 123 -15.98 15.93 -3.22
C ALA A 123 -17.22 16.74 -2.78
N GLU A 124 -18.20 16.08 -2.15
CA GLU A 124 -19.35 16.76 -1.54
C GLU A 124 -18.94 17.77 -0.48
N LEU A 125 -18.00 17.39 0.41
CA LEU A 125 -17.47 18.31 1.42
C LEU A 125 -16.71 19.48 0.78
N GLN A 126 -15.86 19.23 -0.21
CA GLN A 126 -15.12 20.26 -0.93
C GLN A 126 -16.04 21.27 -1.63
N ALA A 127 -17.18 20.82 -2.14
CA ALA A 127 -18.17 21.70 -2.75
C ALA A 127 -18.78 22.71 -1.77
N THR A 128 -18.77 22.43 -0.46
CA THR A 128 -19.28 23.36 0.55
C THR A 128 -18.38 24.56 0.81
N ASN A 129 -17.08 24.45 0.49
CA ASN A 129 -16.12 25.53 0.62
C ASN A 129 -15.02 25.44 -0.46
N PRO A 130 -15.11 26.25 -1.53
CA PRO A 130 -14.08 26.26 -2.58
C PRO A 130 -12.74 26.84 -2.12
N ASN A 131 -12.65 27.37 -0.88
CA ASN A 131 -11.39 27.84 -0.30
C ASN A 131 -10.58 26.74 0.39
N PHE A 132 -11.06 25.49 0.42
CA PHE A 132 -10.29 24.42 1.01
C PHE A 132 -8.97 24.17 0.29
N TYR A 133 -7.93 23.90 1.08
CA TYR A 133 -6.69 23.26 0.64
C TYR A 133 -6.63 21.88 1.28
N THR A 134 -6.78 20.85 0.44
CA THR A 134 -6.98 19.46 0.85
C THR A 134 -5.65 18.74 0.98
N ILE A 135 -5.32 18.38 2.21
CA ILE A 135 -4.14 17.60 2.58
C ILE A 135 -4.60 16.18 2.88
N ALA A 136 -4.28 15.23 2.00
CA ALA A 136 -4.66 13.85 2.20
C ALA A 136 -3.49 13.02 2.75
N TYR A 137 -3.76 12.27 3.82
CA TYR A 137 -2.88 11.22 4.28
C TYR A 137 -2.77 10.12 3.21
N ILE A 138 -1.59 9.53 3.06
CA ILE A 138 -1.29 8.57 1.98
C ILE A 138 -2.21 7.33 1.97
N ASN A 139 -2.76 6.99 3.14
CA ASN A 139 -3.73 5.90 3.36
C ASN A 139 -5.12 6.27 2.82
N CYS A 140 -5.19 6.61 1.54
CA CYS A 140 -6.43 6.93 0.82
C CYS A 140 -6.37 6.37 -0.61
N SER A 141 -7.52 6.19 -1.24
CA SER A 141 -7.58 5.66 -2.61
C SER A 141 -6.95 6.63 -3.63
N ALA A 142 -6.53 6.11 -4.79
CA ALA A 142 -6.13 6.95 -5.92
C ALA A 142 -7.16 8.04 -6.28
N ALA A 143 -8.46 7.75 -6.14
CA ALA A 143 -9.52 8.72 -6.38
C ALA A 143 -9.51 9.89 -5.37
N VAL A 144 -9.27 9.61 -4.08
CA VAL A 144 -9.09 10.66 -3.06
C VAL A 144 -7.82 11.46 -3.35
N LYS A 145 -6.73 10.79 -3.74
CA LYS A 145 -5.49 11.48 -4.13
C LYS A 145 -5.71 12.47 -5.28
N ALA A 146 -6.55 12.11 -6.26
CA ALA A 146 -6.89 12.99 -7.38
C ALA A 146 -7.71 14.22 -6.98
N LEU A 147 -8.41 14.18 -5.84
CA LEU A 147 -9.16 15.30 -5.27
C LEU A 147 -8.34 16.15 -4.29
N SER A 148 -7.07 15.81 -4.05
CA SER A 148 -6.27 16.43 -3.01
C SER A 148 -5.22 17.36 -3.60
N ASP A 149 -4.94 18.47 -2.91
CA ASP A 149 -3.88 19.40 -3.30
C ASP A 149 -2.49 18.85 -2.99
N VAL A 150 -2.36 18.10 -1.90
CA VAL A 150 -1.10 17.48 -1.49
C VAL A 150 -1.31 16.18 -0.71
N ILE A 151 -0.38 15.24 -0.90
CA ILE A 151 -0.35 13.97 -0.19
C ILE A 151 0.75 13.99 0.88
N VAL A 152 0.42 13.51 2.08
CA VAL A 152 1.34 13.45 3.22
C VAL A 152 1.44 12.04 3.81
N THR A 153 2.54 11.78 4.51
CA THR A 153 2.72 10.64 5.40
C THR A 153 3.01 11.17 6.80
N SER A 154 3.07 10.27 7.79
CA SER A 154 3.38 10.66 9.17
C SER A 154 4.76 11.32 9.28
N GLY A 155 5.69 10.94 8.39
CA GLY A 155 7.04 11.49 8.34
C GLY A 155 7.16 12.91 7.76
N ASN A 156 6.13 13.44 7.09
CA ASN A 156 6.21 14.77 6.47
C ASN A 156 5.00 15.70 6.74
N ALA A 157 3.93 15.22 7.37
CA ALA A 157 2.68 15.97 7.55
C ALA A 157 2.90 17.35 8.19
N LEU A 158 3.62 17.45 9.32
CA LEU A 158 3.86 18.72 10.01
C LEU A 158 4.57 19.75 9.11
N LYS A 159 5.56 19.29 8.32
CA LYS A 159 6.30 20.16 7.40
C LYS A 159 5.38 20.70 6.31
N ILE A 160 4.49 19.86 5.76
CA ILE A 160 3.59 20.24 4.68
C ILE A 160 2.47 21.15 5.19
N VAL A 161 1.88 20.86 6.36
CA VAL A 161 0.87 21.71 6.99
C VAL A 161 1.42 23.11 7.27
N ASN A 162 2.63 23.23 7.82
CA ASN A 162 3.27 24.53 8.06
C ASN A 162 3.63 25.31 6.77
N ALA A 163 3.72 24.62 5.63
CA ALA A 163 4.00 25.21 4.34
C ALA A 163 2.73 25.47 3.50
N ALA A 164 1.55 25.12 4.02
CA ALA A 164 0.29 25.32 3.33
C ALA A 164 0.00 26.82 3.15
N PRO A 165 -0.76 27.21 2.10
CA PRO A 165 -1.07 28.62 1.86
C PRO A 165 -1.81 29.24 3.06
N PRO A 166 -1.35 30.39 3.58
CA PRO A 166 -1.89 30.97 4.82
C PRO A 166 -3.31 31.54 4.66
N ASP A 167 -3.77 31.72 3.42
CA ASP A 167 -5.11 32.22 3.05
C ASP A 167 -6.15 31.10 2.83
N LYS A 168 -5.74 29.83 2.97
CA LYS A 168 -6.59 28.66 2.72
C LYS A 168 -7.11 28.03 4.00
N ASP A 169 -8.33 27.50 3.92
CA ASP A 169 -8.88 26.64 4.98
C ASP A 169 -8.32 25.22 4.80
N LEU A 170 -7.66 24.68 5.80
CA LEU A 170 -7.06 23.34 5.67
C LEU A 170 -8.12 22.25 5.89
N LEU A 171 -8.23 21.34 4.91
CA LEU A 171 -9.03 20.12 5.02
C LEU A 171 -8.09 18.92 5.06
N PHE A 172 -8.03 18.21 6.18
CA PHE A 172 -7.18 17.02 6.35
C PHE A 172 -8.03 15.74 6.37
N VAL A 173 -7.64 14.71 5.59
CA VAL A 173 -8.40 13.45 5.45
C VAL A 173 -7.48 12.24 5.17
N PRO A 174 -7.85 10.97 5.44
CA PRO A 174 -8.93 10.48 6.31
C PRO A 174 -8.64 10.49 7.82
N ASP A 175 -7.37 10.42 8.25
CA ASP A 175 -6.97 10.27 9.67
C ASP A 175 -6.96 11.62 10.40
#